data_AF-A0A964U1D9-F1
#
_entry.id   AF-A0A964U1D9-F1
#
_cell.length_a   1.000
_cell.length_b   1.000
_cell.length_c   1.000
_cell.angle_alpha   90.00
_cell.angle_beta   90.00
_cell.angle_gamma   90.00
#
_symmetry.space_group_name_H-M   'P 1'
#
loop_
_entity.id
_entity.type
_entity.pdbx_description
1 polymer ?
#
loop_
_entity_poly.entity_id
_entity_poly.type
_entity_poly.pdbx_seq_one_letter_code
_entity_poly.pdbx_strand_id
1 'polypeptide(L)' 'VARLHLERIGVKLTDLKPDQAEYIGVTPEGPFKPEHYRY' A
#
# COMPACT_ATOMS: atom_id res chain seq x y z
N VAL A 1 -10.66 4.22 -1.72
CA VAL A 1 -11.18 4.32 -3.10
C VAL A 1 -10.31 3.55 -4.09
N ALA A 2 -9.02 3.88 -4.26
CA ALA A 2 -8.13 3.23 -5.23
C ALA A 2 -8.16 1.68 -5.19
N ARG A 3 -8.06 1.08 -3.99
CA ARG A 3 -8.09 -0.39 -3.79
C ARG A 3 -9.32 -1.08 -4.42
N LEU A 4 -10.49 -0.44 -4.41
CA LEU A 4 -11.73 -1.00 -4.97
C LEU A 4 -11.78 -0.99 -6.50
N HIS A 5 -10.97 -0.15 -7.15
CA HIS A 5 -10.90 -0.10 -8.61
C HIS A 5 -9.90 -1.11 -9.19
N LEU A 6 -8.94 -1.58 -8.38
CA LEU A 6 -7.86 -2.47 -8.82
C LEU A 6 -8.37 -3.88 -9.16
N GLU A 7 -9.35 -4.39 -8.43
CA GLU A 7 -9.95 -5.71 -8.70
C GLU A 7 -10.59 -5.76 -10.09
N ARG A 8 -11.23 -4.67 -10.52
CA ARG A 8 -11.90 -4.58 -11.83
C ARG A 8 -10.94 -4.66 -13.02
N ILE A 9 -9.68 -4.31 -12.81
CA ILE A 9 -8.61 -4.39 -13.83
C ILE A 9 -7.71 -5.60 -13.63
N GLY A 10 -8.11 -6.56 -12.78
CA GLY A 10 -7.40 -7.82 -12.56
C GLY A 10 -6.05 -7.67 -11.85
N VAL A 11 -5.81 -6.54 -11.17
CA VAL A 11 -4.56 -6.32 -10.44
C VAL A 11 -4.52 -7.19 -9.19
N LYS A 12 -3.38 -7.86 -8.99
CA LYS A 12 -3.07 -8.58 -7.75
C LYS A 12 -2.13 -7.73 -6.91
N LEU A 13 -2.62 -7.25 -5.78
CA LEU A 13 -1.80 -6.54 -4.81
C LEU A 13 -0.91 -7.53 -4.06
N THR A 14 0.31 -7.10 -3.75
CA THR A 14 1.18 -7.82 -2.83
C THR A 14 0.94 -7.30 -1.42
N ASP A 15 0.80 -8.20 -0.46
CA ASP A 15 0.72 -7.86 0.95
C ASP A 15 2.12 -7.55 1.49
N LEU A 16 2.22 -6.45 2.23
CA LEU A 16 3.47 -6.03 2.84
C LEU A 16 3.73 -6.92 4.06
N LYS A 17 4.89 -7.60 4.08
CA LYS A 17 5.29 -8.39 5.25
C LYS A 17 5.64 -7.47 6.42
N PRO A 18 5.51 -7.94 7.68
CA PRO A 18 5.80 -7.11 8.85
C PRO A 18 7.22 -6.52 8.87
N ASP A 19 8.22 -7.31 8.49
CA ASP A 19 9.62 -6.89 8.40
C ASP A 19 9.86 -5.81 7.34
N GLN A 20 9.16 -5.90 6.21
CA GLN A 20 9.20 -4.88 5.15
C GLN A 20 8.54 -3.57 5.60
N ALA A 21 7.41 -3.67 6.30
CA ALA A 21 6.68 -2.53 6.83
C ALA A 21 7.51 -1.78 7.87
N GLU A 22 8.13 -2.51 8.79
CA GLU A 22 9.09 -1.97 9.77
C GLU A 22 10.28 -1.31 9.08
N TYR A 23 10.86 -1.96 8.06
CA TYR A 23 12.02 -1.44 7.33
C TYR A 23 11.77 -0.07 6.68
N ILE A 24 10.56 0.18 6.16
CA ILE A 24 10.20 1.46 5.52
C ILE A 24 9.40 2.40 6.43
N GLY A 25 9.17 2.02 7.70
CA GLY A 25 8.50 2.86 8.69
C GLY A 25 7.01 3.10 8.43
N VAL A 26 6.28 2.11 7.93
CA VAL A 26 4.82 2.18 7.70
C VAL A 26 4.11 0.99 8.36
N THR A 27 2.78 1.06 8.46
CA THR A 27 1.95 -0.09 8.84
C THR A 27 1.63 -0.96 7.62
N PRO A 28 1.40 -2.29 7.78
CA PRO A 28 0.99 -3.16 6.67
C PRO A 28 -0.31 -2.73 5.97
N GLU A 29 -1.20 -2.03 6.68
CA GLU A 29 -2.48 -1.53 6.16
C GLU A 29 -2.39 -0.12 5.55
N GLY A 30 -1.27 0.57 5.77
CA GLY A 30 -1.02 1.97 5.41
C GLY A 30 -1.51 2.99 6.44
N PRO A 31 -1.33 4.30 6.16
CA PRO A 31 -0.97 4.89 4.86
C PRO A 31 0.45 4.56 4.41
N PHE A 32 0.61 4.20 3.13
CA PHE A 32 1.89 3.74 2.56
C PHE A 32 2.83 4.86 2.10
N LYS A 33 2.37 6.11 2.14
CA LYS A 33 3.08 7.31 1.70
C LYS A 33 2.65 8.50 2.57
N PRO A 34 3.54 9.48 2.82
CA PRO A 34 3.21 10.68 3.57
C PRO A 34 2.31 11.63 2.76
N GLU A 35 1.69 12.59 3.43
CA GLU A 35 0.70 13.51 2.83
C GLU A 35 1.25 14.35 1.66
N HIS A 36 2.52 14.76 1.73
CA HIS A 36 3.16 15.58 0.70
C HIS A 36 3.59 14.78 -0.56
N TYR A 37 3.33 13.47 -0.59
CA TYR A 37 3.70 12.61 -1.70
C TYR A 37 2.75 12.81 -2.90
N ARG A 38 3.31 13.07 -4.08
CA ARG A 38 2.54 13.46 -5.29
C ARG A 38 2.15 12.29 -6.20
N TYR A 39 2.08 11.08 -5.65
CA TYR A 39 1.84 9.80 -6.34
C TYR A 39 3.05 9.25 -7.10
#